data_AF-A0A3N9NVS1-F1
#
_entry.id   AF-A0A3N9NVS1-F1
#
_cell.length_a   1.000
_cell.length_b   1.000
_cell.length_c   1.000
_cell.angle_alpha   90.00
_cell.angle_beta   90.00
_cell.angle_gamma   90.00
#
_symmetry.space_group_name_H-M   'P 1'
#
loop_
_entity.id
_entity.type
_entity.pdbx_description
1 polymer ?
#
loop_
_entity_poly.entity_id
_entity_poly.type
_entity_poly.pdbx_seq_one_letter_code
_entity_poly.pdbx_strand_id
1 'polypeptide(L)'
;MMMNHLNDDTMQDYLDGNISAREREEVRQHLEECEQCRDLLASYQDVFAALEREPDFELPKNFTRKVIRQTHKRAIGSLQFGLLQIFFILAAAIAVINVVLTYVQVDTFTATAKTTADAFKDLAQQLGVPMQSALTKIHFNGFFIVILLVGFVGLYLLDRFLLQPRFKPVADQ
;
A
#
# COMPACT_ATOMS: atom_id res chain seq x y z
N MET A 1 -47.90 15.35 26.83
CA MET A 1 -47.20 14.90 25.61
C MET A 1 -45.72 14.80 25.96
N MET A 2 -45.07 13.70 25.62
CA MET A 2 -43.67 13.47 25.96
C MET A 2 -42.82 14.09 24.84
N MET A 3 -42.59 15.41 24.92
CA MET A 3 -41.69 16.08 23.99
C MET A 3 -40.26 15.65 24.33
N ASN A 4 -39.57 15.02 23.38
CA ASN A 4 -38.15 14.75 23.52
C ASN A 4 -37.40 16.08 23.42
N HIS A 5 -36.76 16.53 24.50
CA HIS A 5 -36.00 17.77 24.53
C HIS A 5 -34.67 17.62 23.78
N LEU A 6 -34.07 18.75 23.38
CA LEU A 6 -32.70 18.76 22.86
C LEU A 6 -31.73 18.28 23.94
N ASN A 7 -30.71 17.53 23.55
CA ASN A 7 -29.61 17.21 24.46
C ASN A 7 -28.66 18.41 24.60
N ASP A 8 -27.88 18.41 25.67
CA ASP A 8 -26.91 19.48 25.94
C ASP A 8 -25.83 19.57 24.85
N ASP A 9 -25.35 18.43 24.34
CA ASP A 9 -24.32 18.40 23.29
C ASP A 9 -24.77 19.15 22.02
N THR A 10 -26.01 18.92 21.56
CA THR A 10 -26.56 19.57 20.36
C THR A 10 -26.83 21.06 20.61
N MET A 11 -27.21 21.45 21.83
CA MET A 11 -27.33 22.87 22.21
C MET A 11 -25.97 23.57 22.22
N GLN A 12 -24.92 22.91 22.73
CA GLN A 12 -23.56 23.45 22.72
C GLN A 12 -22.99 23.54 21.31
N ASP A 13 -23.09 22.48 20.50
CA ASP A 13 -22.65 22.51 19.11
C ASP A 13 -23.41 23.59 18.30
N TYR A 14 -24.70 23.84 18.60
CA TYR A 14 -25.47 24.92 18.00
C TYR A 14 -24.90 26.30 18.35
N LEU A 15 -24.53 26.54 19.61
CA LEU A 15 -23.93 27.79 20.08
C LEU A 15 -22.50 28.00 19.53
N ASP A 16 -21.70 26.94 19.49
CA ASP A 16 -20.33 26.95 18.95
C ASP A 16 -20.29 27.05 17.41
N GLY A 17 -21.44 26.89 16.75
CA GLY A 17 -21.56 26.89 15.29
C GLY A 17 -21.05 25.60 14.63
N ASN A 18 -20.78 24.55 15.42
CA ASN A 18 -20.23 23.26 15.03
C ASN A 18 -21.30 22.25 14.56
N ILE A 19 -22.40 22.73 13.97
CA ILE A 19 -23.48 21.90 13.41
C ILE A 19 -23.67 22.16 11.92
N SER A 20 -24.20 21.16 11.21
CA SER A 20 -24.57 21.30 9.80
C SER A 20 -25.76 22.24 9.60
N ALA A 21 -25.93 22.75 8.38
CA ALA A 21 -27.07 23.62 8.05
C ALA A 21 -28.42 22.93 8.25
N ARG A 22 -28.48 21.60 8.06
CA ARG A 22 -29.68 20.80 8.27
C ARG A 22 -30.03 20.70 9.75
N GLU A 23 -29.07 20.30 10.58
CA GLU A 23 -29.25 20.19 12.04
C GLU A 23 -29.61 21.55 12.65
N ARG A 24 -29.04 22.64 12.13
CA ARG A 24 -29.38 24.00 12.57
C ARG A 24 -30.86 24.33 12.36
N GLU A 25 -31.45 23.91 11.24
CA GLU A 25 -32.88 24.13 10.99
C GLU A 25 -33.75 23.22 11.86
N GLU A 26 -33.34 21.96 12.08
CA GLU A 26 -34.03 21.04 12.98
C GLU A 26 -34.06 21.56 14.43
N VAL A 27 -32.93 22.10 14.92
CA VAL A 27 -32.85 22.77 16.23
C VAL A 27 -33.71 24.03 16.26
N ARG A 28 -33.70 24.85 15.20
CA ARG A 28 -34.52 26.06 15.11
C ARG A 28 -36.03 25.75 15.20
N GLN A 29 -36.49 24.74 14.47
CA GLN A 29 -37.87 24.27 14.53
C GLN A 29 -38.24 23.79 15.93
N HIS A 30 -37.36 23.02 16.58
CA HIS A 30 -37.59 22.58 17.95
C HIS A 30 -37.69 23.75 18.93
N LEU A 31 -36.85 24.78 18.79
CA LEU A 31 -36.88 25.98 19.62
C LEU A 31 -38.14 26.83 19.39
N GLU A 32 -38.79 26.76 18.23
CA GLU A 32 -40.09 27.41 18.00
C GLU A 32 -41.21 26.72 18.80
N GLU A 33 -41.14 25.39 18.93
CA GLU A 33 -42.19 24.57 19.56
C GLU A 33 -41.97 24.31 21.07
N CYS A 34 -40.74 24.36 21.56
CA CYS A 34 -40.39 24.00 22.94
C CYS A 34 -39.91 25.20 23.77
N GLU A 35 -40.75 25.68 24.68
CA GLU A 35 -40.41 26.78 25.61
C GLU A 35 -39.26 26.41 26.56
N GLN A 36 -39.25 25.19 27.10
CA GLN A 36 -38.21 24.75 28.03
C GLN A 36 -36.80 24.75 27.40
N CYS A 37 -36.68 24.33 26.13
CA CYS A 37 -35.40 24.36 25.42
C CYS A 37 -34.96 25.79 25.09
N ARG A 38 -35.88 26.74 24.89
CA ARG A 38 -35.53 28.16 24.73
C ARG A 38 -34.97 28.76 26.01
N ASP A 39 -35.61 28.48 27.15
CA ASP A 39 -35.16 29.00 28.45
C ASP A 39 -33.76 28.45 28.81
N LEU A 40 -33.52 27.18 28.52
CA LEU A 40 -32.22 26.55 28.71
C LEU A 40 -31.15 27.14 27.78
N LEU A 41 -31.49 27.36 26.50
CA LEU A 41 -30.58 28.00 25.55
C LEU A 41 -30.22 29.43 25.98
N ALA A 42 -31.20 30.21 26.47
CA ALA A 42 -30.96 31.55 27.01
C ALA A 42 -30.00 31.52 28.20
N SER A 43 -30.16 30.53 29.08
CA SER A 43 -29.25 30.33 30.22
C SER A 43 -27.81 30.04 29.77
N TYR A 44 -27.62 29.25 28.70
CA TYR A 44 -26.29 29.02 28.12
C TYR A 44 -25.72 30.28 27.46
N GLN A 45 -26.54 31.06 26.75
CA GLN A 45 -26.11 32.33 26.13
C GLN A 45 -25.64 33.35 27.17
N ASP A 46 -26.28 33.41 28.34
CA ASP A 46 -25.84 34.27 29.45
C ASP A 46 -24.43 33.90 29.94
N VAL A 47 -24.12 32.61 30.03
CA VAL A 47 -22.79 32.12 30.42
C VAL A 47 -21.75 32.48 29.36
N PHE A 48 -22.04 32.24 28.07
CA PHE A 48 -21.14 32.62 26.98
C PHE A 48 -20.87 34.13 26.95
N ALA A 49 -21.90 34.95 27.11
CA ALA A 49 -21.76 36.40 27.18
C ALA A 49 -20.96 36.87 28.40
N ALA A 50 -20.96 36.11 29.50
CA ALA A 50 -20.11 36.38 30.66
C ALA A 50 -18.64 36.05 30.37
N LEU A 51 -18.38 34.93 29.66
CA LEU A 51 -17.03 34.51 29.26
C LEU A 51 -16.40 35.43 28.21
N GLU A 52 -17.19 35.91 27.23
CA GLU A 52 -16.71 36.88 26.23
C GLU A 52 -16.28 38.22 26.83
N ARG A 53 -16.76 38.55 28.03
CA ARG A 53 -16.36 39.75 28.78
C ARG A 53 -15.06 39.58 29.55
N GLU A 54 -14.47 38.39 29.58
CA GLU A 54 -13.15 38.20 30.16
C GLU A 54 -12.07 38.91 29.32
N PRO A 55 -11.06 39.52 29.97
CA PRO A 55 -10.00 40.21 29.26
C PRO A 55 -9.22 39.23 28.38
N ASP A 56 -8.90 39.67 27.15
CA ASP A 56 -8.04 38.92 26.24
C ASP A 56 -6.76 38.47 26.94
N PHE A 57 -6.57 37.15 27.00
CA PHE A 57 -5.38 36.56 27.60
C PHE A 57 -4.17 36.77 26.67
N GLU A 58 -3.28 37.68 27.03
CA GLU A 58 -2.00 37.84 26.32
C GLU A 58 -1.09 36.64 26.58
N LEU A 59 -0.92 35.81 25.56
CA LEU A 59 0.03 34.70 25.58
C LEU A 59 1.46 35.22 25.80
N PRO A 60 2.27 34.56 26.65
CA PRO A 60 3.66 34.96 26.83
C PRO A 60 4.44 34.82 25.52
N LYS A 61 5.31 35.80 25.22
CA LYS A 61 6.04 35.94 23.94
C LYS A 61 6.83 34.69 23.50
N ASN A 62 7.11 33.77 24.41
CA ASN A 62 7.86 32.54 24.19
C ASN A 62 6.99 31.27 24.12
N PHE A 63 5.66 31.38 24.16
CA PHE A 63 4.73 30.25 24.14
C PHE A 63 4.96 29.34 22.93
N THR A 64 4.93 29.91 21.72
CA THR A 64 5.14 29.17 20.46
C THR A 64 6.46 28.41 20.46
N ARG A 65 7.54 29.06 20.89
CA ARG A 65 8.87 28.44 20.99
C ARG A 65 8.87 27.27 21.99
N LYS A 66 8.19 27.42 23.13
CA LYS A 66 8.12 26.39 24.18
C LYS A 66 7.36 25.16 23.70
N VAL A 67 6.23 25.35 23.02
CA VAL A 67 5.40 24.26 22.46
C VAL A 67 6.13 23.51 21.36
N ILE A 68 6.69 24.22 20.36
CA ILE A 68 7.44 23.60 19.25
C ILE A 68 8.62 22.78 19.77
N ARG A 69 9.34 23.29 20.78
CA ARG A 69 10.46 22.56 21.37
C ARG A 69 10.03 21.28 22.07
N GLN A 70 8.85 21.24 22.67
CA GLN A 70 8.34 20.05 23.36
C GLN A 70 7.84 18.99 22.37
N THR A 71 7.32 19.38 21.20
CA THR A 71 6.85 18.44 20.18
C THR A 71 7.98 17.85 19.33
N HIS A 72 9.07 18.59 19.09
CA HIS A 72 10.21 18.12 18.28
C HIS A 72 11.19 17.17 18.98
N LYS A 73 11.00 16.82 20.26
CA LYS A 73 11.93 15.95 21.01
C LYS A 73 12.02 14.50 20.51
N ARG A 74 11.26 14.09 19.48
CA ARG A 74 11.23 12.69 19.00
C ARG A 74 12.21 12.33 17.87
N ALA A 75 12.97 13.26 17.28
CA ALA A 75 13.60 12.97 15.97
C ALA A 75 15.14 13.07 15.87
N ILE A 76 15.91 13.35 16.94
CA ILE A 76 17.36 13.61 16.78
C ILE A 76 18.23 12.42 17.25
N GLY A 77 17.63 11.33 17.73
CA GLY A 77 18.36 10.16 18.23
C GLY A 77 18.75 9.11 17.18
N SER A 78 18.26 9.15 15.93
CA SER A 78 18.36 7.99 15.02
C SER A 78 19.59 7.96 14.11
N LEU A 79 20.20 9.10 13.78
CA LEU A 79 21.32 9.13 12.83
C LEU A 79 22.61 8.51 13.39
N GLN A 80 22.88 8.72 14.69
CA GLN A 80 24.10 8.23 15.33
C GLN A 80 24.09 6.69 15.47
N PHE A 81 22.92 6.13 15.79
CA PHE A 81 22.75 4.68 15.86
C PHE A 81 22.78 4.01 14.48
N GLY A 82 22.23 4.66 13.44
CA GLY A 82 22.26 4.11 12.08
C GLY A 82 23.67 3.99 11.49
N LEU A 83 24.50 5.02 11.62
CA LEU A 83 25.89 4.99 11.12
C LEU A 83 26.75 3.97 11.86
N LEU A 84 26.60 3.89 13.19
CA LEU A 84 27.33 2.94 14.01
C LEU A 84 26.94 1.49 13.69
N GLN A 85 25.66 1.23 13.43
CA GLN A 85 25.18 -0.09 12.96
C GLN A 85 25.79 -0.46 11.61
N ILE A 86 25.82 0.46 10.63
CA ILE A 86 26.43 0.20 9.33
C ILE A 86 27.92 -0.13 9.47
N PHE A 87 28.64 0.59 10.33
CA PHE A 87 30.04 0.32 10.63
C PHE A 87 30.26 -1.10 11.19
N PHE A 88 29.46 -1.52 12.18
CA PHE A 88 29.56 -2.86 12.76
C PHE A 88 29.19 -3.98 11.78
N ILE A 89 28.19 -3.77 10.91
CA ILE A 89 27.83 -4.74 9.86
C ILE A 89 28.98 -4.91 8.87
N LEU A 90 29.56 -3.80 8.39
CA LEU A 90 30.71 -3.84 7.49
C LEU A 90 31.91 -4.54 8.13
N ALA A 91 32.24 -4.20 9.38
CA ALA A 91 33.33 -4.83 10.11
C ALA A 91 33.13 -6.35 10.27
N ALA A 92 31.90 -6.78 10.60
CA ALA A 92 31.55 -8.20 10.71
C ALA A 92 31.67 -8.93 9.35
N ALA A 93 31.18 -8.32 8.26
CA ALA A 93 31.28 -8.90 6.92
C ALA A 93 32.74 -9.09 6.50
N ILE A 94 33.59 -8.07 6.73
CA ILE A 94 35.03 -8.14 6.42
C ILE A 94 35.71 -9.25 7.25
N ALA A 95 35.38 -9.38 8.53
CA ALA A 95 35.93 -10.41 9.39
C ALA A 95 35.54 -11.81 8.92
N VAL A 96 34.26 -12.03 8.58
CA VAL A 96 33.78 -13.32 8.05
C VAL A 96 34.47 -13.66 6.74
N ILE A 97 34.58 -12.71 5.81
CA ILE A 97 35.26 -12.93 4.53
C ILE A 97 36.72 -13.34 4.76
N ASN A 98 37.45 -12.65 5.64
CA ASN A 98 38.84 -13.00 5.96
C ASN A 98 38.96 -14.40 6.57
N VAL A 99 38.08 -14.75 7.50
CA VAL A 99 38.05 -16.09 8.11
C VAL A 99 37.79 -17.16 7.04
N VAL A 100 36.80 -16.95 6.18
CA VAL A 100 36.49 -17.87 5.08
C VAL A 100 37.69 -18.04 4.16
N LEU A 101 38.32 -16.96 3.72
CA LEU A 101 39.50 -17.03 2.84
C LEU A 101 40.71 -17.70 3.49
N THR A 102 40.86 -17.60 4.82
CA THR A 102 41.99 -18.20 5.55
C THR A 102 41.81 -19.69 5.77
N TYR A 103 40.58 -20.13 6.07
CA TYR A 103 40.30 -21.51 6.49
C TYR A 103 39.70 -22.38 5.40
N VAL A 104 39.04 -21.80 4.39
CA VAL A 104 38.51 -22.55 3.25
C VAL A 104 39.59 -22.57 2.17
N GLN A 105 40.10 -23.77 1.85
CA GLN A 105 41.01 -23.97 0.72
C GLN A 105 40.25 -23.74 -0.60
N VAL A 106 40.12 -22.48 -1.01
CA VAL A 106 39.39 -22.03 -2.21
C VAL A 106 39.93 -22.72 -3.47
N ASP A 107 41.21 -23.09 -3.47
CA ASP A 107 41.88 -23.80 -4.56
C ASP A 107 41.25 -25.17 -4.83
N THR A 108 40.83 -25.89 -3.79
CA THR A 108 40.16 -27.19 -3.94
C THR A 108 38.76 -27.03 -4.54
N PHE A 109 38.01 -26.04 -4.07
CA PHE A 109 36.67 -25.76 -4.54
C PHE A 109 36.68 -25.31 -6.01
N THR A 110 37.61 -24.43 -6.39
CA THR A 110 37.74 -23.95 -7.77
C THR A 110 38.23 -25.05 -8.71
N ALA A 111 39.11 -25.94 -8.27
CA ALA A 111 39.53 -27.12 -9.02
C ALA A 111 38.36 -28.08 -9.27
N THR A 112 37.57 -28.41 -8.24
CA THR A 112 36.38 -29.25 -8.39
C THR A 112 35.35 -28.60 -9.31
N ALA A 113 35.03 -27.32 -9.12
CA ALA A 113 34.09 -26.58 -9.97
C ALA A 113 34.52 -26.58 -11.44
N LYS A 114 35.82 -26.42 -11.72
CA LYS A 114 36.37 -26.46 -13.07
C LYS A 114 36.25 -27.85 -13.69
N THR A 115 36.62 -28.92 -12.95
CA THR A 115 36.47 -30.30 -13.45
C THR A 115 35.02 -30.67 -13.75
N THR A 116 34.06 -30.21 -12.94
CA THR A 116 32.63 -30.43 -13.20
C THR A 116 32.15 -29.65 -14.42
N ALA A 117 32.58 -28.39 -14.60
CA ALA A 117 32.24 -27.59 -15.76
C ALA A 117 32.79 -28.18 -17.07
N ASP A 118 34.03 -28.68 -17.03
CA ASP A 118 34.67 -29.33 -18.19
C ASP A 118 33.95 -30.64 -18.54
N ALA A 119 33.54 -31.44 -17.55
CA ALA A 119 32.75 -32.66 -17.77
C ALA A 119 31.38 -32.37 -18.41
N PHE A 120 30.69 -31.30 -17.99
CA PHE A 120 29.43 -30.87 -18.61
C PHE A 120 29.61 -30.42 -20.05
N LYS A 121 30.68 -29.68 -20.33
CA LYS A 121 31.01 -29.23 -21.68
C LYS A 121 31.26 -30.41 -22.62
N ASP A 122 31.99 -31.43 -22.14
CA ASP A 122 32.29 -32.63 -22.92
C ASP A 122 31.02 -33.46 -23.19
N LEU A 123 30.14 -33.61 -22.18
CA LEU A 123 28.84 -34.25 -22.33
C LEU A 123 27.95 -33.52 -23.36
N ALA A 124 27.87 -32.19 -23.28
CA ALA A 124 27.09 -31.38 -24.21
C ALA A 124 27.61 -31.51 -25.64
N GLN A 125 28.93 -31.58 -25.83
CA GLN A 125 29.55 -31.76 -27.13
C GLN A 125 29.31 -33.16 -27.70
N GLN A 126 29.36 -34.21 -26.86
CA GLN A 126 29.04 -35.58 -27.26
C GLN A 126 27.56 -35.77 -27.64
N LEU A 127 26.63 -35.07 -26.99
CA LEU A 127 25.20 -35.13 -27.31
C LEU A 127 24.77 -34.21 -28.47
N GLY A 128 25.43 -33.06 -28.63
CA GLY A 128 25.05 -32.06 -29.64
C GLY A 128 25.32 -32.50 -31.09
N VAL A 129 26.44 -33.18 -31.35
CA VAL A 129 26.83 -33.64 -32.70
C VAL A 129 25.87 -34.70 -33.28
N PRO A 130 25.47 -35.77 -32.56
CA PRO A 130 24.50 -36.73 -33.06
C PRO A 130 23.09 -36.13 -33.19
N MET A 131 22.72 -35.18 -32.32
CA MET A 131 21.40 -34.52 -32.40
C MET A 131 21.29 -33.62 -33.63
N GLN A 132 22.34 -32.87 -33.97
CA GLN A 132 22.34 -32.01 -35.15
C GLN A 132 22.30 -32.83 -36.46
N SER A 133 22.98 -33.98 -36.51
CA SER A 133 22.93 -34.89 -37.66
C SER A 133 21.63 -35.70 -37.78
N ALA A 134 20.93 -35.95 -36.66
CA ALA A 134 19.59 -36.51 -36.67
C ALA A 134 18.56 -35.48 -37.19
N LEU A 135 18.67 -34.21 -36.81
CA LEU A 135 17.77 -33.14 -37.26
C LEU A 135 17.92 -32.83 -38.76
N THR A 136 19.13 -32.87 -39.32
CA THR A 136 19.35 -32.59 -40.75
C THR A 136 18.90 -33.74 -41.68
N LYS A 137 18.76 -34.97 -41.16
CA LYS A 137 18.18 -36.10 -41.90
C LYS A 137 16.66 -36.07 -41.96
N ILE A 138 16.01 -35.25 -41.13
CA ILE A 138 14.56 -35.07 -41.18
C ILE A 138 14.26 -34.08 -42.31
N HIS A 139 13.91 -34.59 -43.49
CA HIS A 139 13.28 -33.80 -44.55
C HIS A 139 11.90 -33.33 -44.07
N PHE A 140 11.85 -32.19 -43.37
CA PHE A 140 10.59 -31.52 -43.06
C PHE A 140 9.98 -31.03 -44.37
N ASN A 141 9.09 -31.83 -44.95
CA ASN A 141 8.33 -31.44 -46.12
C ASN A 141 7.38 -30.30 -45.67
N GLY A 142 7.59 -29.09 -46.17
CA GLY A 142 6.86 -27.88 -45.73
C GLY A 142 5.33 -28.00 -45.83
N PHE A 143 4.86 -28.97 -46.60
CA PHE A 143 3.45 -29.40 -46.65
C PHE A 143 2.84 -29.71 -45.28
N PHE A 144 3.58 -30.35 -44.36
CA PHE A 144 3.04 -30.67 -43.03
C PHE A 144 2.82 -29.42 -42.18
N ILE A 145 3.68 -28.40 -42.32
CA ILE A 145 3.53 -27.12 -41.62
C ILE A 145 2.28 -26.39 -42.14
N VAL A 146 2.04 -26.44 -43.45
CA VAL A 146 0.84 -25.86 -44.07
C VAL A 146 -0.42 -26.57 -43.58
N ILE A 147 -0.43 -27.91 -43.52
CA ILE A 147 -1.57 -28.67 -42.97
C ILE A 147 -1.82 -28.30 -41.50
N LEU A 148 -0.76 -28.16 -40.70
CA LEU A 148 -0.87 -27.82 -39.28
C LEU A 148 -1.48 -26.41 -39.10
N LEU A 149 -1.03 -25.44 -39.89
CA LEU A 149 -1.56 -24.08 -39.88
C LEU A 149 -3.03 -24.04 -40.35
N VAL A 150 -3.36 -24.73 -41.43
CA VAL A 150 -4.74 -24.81 -41.93
C VAL A 150 -5.65 -25.49 -40.92
N GLY A 151 -5.18 -26.55 -40.25
CA GLY A 151 -5.90 -27.24 -39.19
C GLY A 151 -6.17 -26.34 -37.99
N PHE A 152 -5.16 -25.60 -37.52
CA PHE A 152 -5.33 -24.64 -36.41
C PHE A 152 -6.28 -23.49 -36.76
N VAL A 153 -6.17 -22.93 -37.98
CA VAL A 153 -7.07 -21.87 -38.45
C VAL A 153 -8.49 -22.41 -38.60
N GLY A 154 -8.65 -23.64 -39.10
CA GLY A 154 -9.95 -24.32 -39.19
C GLY A 154 -10.59 -24.53 -37.83
N LEU A 155 -9.84 -25.03 -36.85
CA LEU A 155 -10.31 -25.17 -35.45
C LEU A 155 -10.73 -23.84 -34.84
N TYR A 156 -9.92 -22.79 -35.04
CA TYR A 156 -10.22 -21.45 -34.54
C TYR A 156 -11.50 -20.86 -35.16
N LEU A 157 -11.71 -21.04 -36.47
CA LEU A 157 -12.93 -20.59 -37.13
C LEU A 157 -14.15 -21.40 -36.69
N LEU A 158 -13.99 -22.72 -36.51
CA LEU A 158 -15.04 -23.61 -36.04
C LEU A 158 -15.50 -23.22 -34.63
N ASP A 159 -14.55 -23.00 -33.72
CA ASP A 159 -14.79 -22.51 -32.36
C ASP A 159 -15.56 -21.18 -32.38
N ARG A 160 -15.06 -20.20 -33.16
CA ARG A 160 -15.67 -18.87 -33.24
C ARG A 160 -17.06 -18.88 -33.86
N PHE A 161 -17.32 -19.70 -34.87
CA PHE A 161 -18.59 -19.65 -35.61
C PHE A 161 -19.67 -20.55 -35.00
N LEU A 162 -19.30 -21.69 -34.39
CA LEU A 162 -20.27 -22.63 -33.79
C LEU A 162 -20.56 -22.34 -32.31
N LEU A 163 -19.61 -21.83 -31.51
CA LEU A 163 -19.81 -21.68 -30.07
C LEU A 163 -20.28 -20.28 -29.63
N GLN A 164 -20.04 -19.23 -30.42
CA GLN A 164 -20.48 -17.87 -30.06
C GLN A 164 -21.99 -17.55 -30.22
N PRO A 165 -22.81 -18.21 -31.06
CA PRO A 165 -24.22 -17.82 -31.19
C PRO A 165 -25.09 -18.11 -29.95
N ARG A 166 -24.62 -18.92 -28.99
CA ARG A 166 -25.43 -19.39 -27.85
C ARG A 166 -25.28 -18.63 -26.54
N PHE A 167 -24.40 -17.62 -26.47
CA PHE A 167 -24.24 -16.81 -25.27
C PHE A 167 -24.45 -15.32 -25.56
N LYS A 168 -25.69 -14.94 -25.91
CA LYS A 168 -26.15 -13.57 -25.62
C LYS A 168 -26.62 -13.54 -24.16
N PRO A 169 -26.00 -12.75 -23.27
CA PRO A 169 -26.53 -12.57 -21.93
C PRO A 169 -27.91 -11.89 -22.03
N VAL A 170 -28.89 -12.45 -21.33
CA VAL A 170 -30.18 -11.81 -21.09
C VAL A 170 -29.89 -10.53 -20.31
N ALA A 171 -30.14 -9.39 -20.93
CA ALA A 171 -30.08 -8.09 -20.26
C ALA A 171 -31.30 -7.97 -19.34
N ASP A 172 -31.06 -7.71 -18.06
CA ASP A 172 -32.05 -7.26 -17.09
C ASP A 172 -32.77 -6.01 -17.62
N GLN A 173 -34.10 -6.12 -17.79
CA GLN A 173 -35.09 -5.05 -17.66
C GLN A 173 -36.37 -5.66 -17.09
#